data_AF-A0A1M7UT02-F1
#
_entry.id   AF-A0A1M7UT02-F1
#
_cell.length_a   1.000
_cell.length_b   1.000
_cell.length_c   1.000
_cell.angle_alpha   90.00
_cell.angle_beta   90.00
_cell.angle_gamma   90.00
#
_symmetry.space_group_name_H-M   'P 1'
#
loop_
_entity.id
_entity.type
_entity.pdbx_description
1 polymer ?
#
loop_
_entity_poly.entity_id
_entity_poly.type
_entity_poly.pdbx_seq_one_letter_code
_entity_poly.pdbx_strand_id
1 'polypeptide(L)'
;MLSWRTSTSRAWRGLRGFLSVQVELHERAALLARPWEEELLHWAGDGRELHGRLVPPPGRGRSTTSSGWCPGMVRTRGASPGTGAGSPA
;
A
#
# COMPACT_ATOMS: atom_id res chain seq x y z
N MET A 1 -3.03 7.38 43.74
CA MET A 1 -2.90 6.13 42.97
C MET A 1 -3.68 6.24 41.64
N LEU A 2 -3.14 6.92 40.62
CA LEU A 2 -3.80 7.09 39.30
C LEU A 2 -2.84 7.00 38.10
N SER A 3 -1.66 6.40 38.26
CA SER A 3 -0.63 6.34 37.21
C SER A 3 -0.83 5.19 36.20
N TRP A 4 -1.61 4.16 36.53
CA TRP A 4 -1.60 2.92 35.75
C TRP A 4 -2.49 2.97 34.50
N ARG A 5 -3.64 3.68 34.54
CA ARG A 5 -4.60 3.72 33.42
C ARG A 5 -4.09 4.47 32.18
N THR A 6 -3.22 5.46 32.35
CA THR A 6 -2.69 6.26 31.23
C THR A 6 -1.59 5.50 30.48
N SER A 7 -0.72 4.80 31.19
CA SER A 7 0.36 3.99 30.63
C SER A 7 -0.15 2.83 29.77
N THR A 8 -1.20 2.13 30.21
CA THR A 8 -1.82 1.05 29.42
C THR A 8 -2.40 1.56 28.11
N SER A 9 -2.98 2.78 28.11
CA SER A 9 -3.58 3.36 26.91
C SER A 9 -2.53 3.70 25.83
N ARG A 10 -1.33 4.14 26.24
CA ARG A 10 -0.22 4.44 25.32
C ARG A 10 0.39 3.16 24.77
N ALA A 11 0.63 2.17 25.64
CA ALA A 11 1.13 0.87 25.22
C ALA A 11 0.17 0.18 24.23
N TRP A 12 -1.13 0.23 24.49
CA TRP A 12 -2.15 -0.30 23.58
C TRP A 12 -2.16 0.39 22.20
N ARG A 13 -2.06 1.72 22.17
CA ARG A 13 -1.94 2.47 20.90
C ARG A 13 -0.65 2.10 20.15
N GLY A 14 0.46 1.98 20.86
CA GLY A 14 1.74 1.55 20.28
C GLY A 14 1.65 0.15 19.66
N LEU A 15 1.08 -0.82 20.40
CA LEU A 15 0.87 -2.18 19.91
C LEU A 15 -0.05 -2.20 18.69
N ARG A 16 -1.16 -1.45 18.71
CA ARG A 16 -2.07 -1.35 17.57
C ARG A 16 -1.37 -0.79 16.32
N GLY A 17 -0.54 0.23 16.50
CA GLY A 17 0.28 0.80 15.42
C GLY A 17 1.32 -0.19 14.87
N PHE A 18 1.99 -0.92 15.76
CA PHE A 18 2.93 -1.97 15.34
C PHE A 18 2.23 -3.08 14.54
N LEU A 19 1.09 -3.57 15.03
CA LEU A 19 0.32 -4.61 14.33
C LEU A 19 -0.22 -4.13 12.99
N SER A 20 -0.64 -2.86 12.85
CA SER A 20 -1.04 -2.33 11.56
C SER A 20 0.11 -2.31 10.55
N VAL A 21 1.33 -1.99 10.99
CA VAL A 21 2.53 -2.06 10.13
C VAL A 21 2.84 -3.50 9.72
N GLN A 22 2.71 -4.47 10.65
CA GLN A 22 2.93 -5.89 10.31
C GLN A 22 1.91 -6.41 9.30
N VAL A 23 0.63 -6.03 9.43
CA VAL A 23 -0.41 -6.38 8.45
C VAL A 23 -0.07 -5.79 7.09
N GLU A 24 0.29 -4.50 7.04
CA GLU A 24 0.65 -3.82 5.80
C GLU A 24 1.86 -4.46 5.11
N LEU A 25 2.90 -4.83 5.87
CA LEU A 25 4.06 -5.53 5.33
C LEU A 25 3.71 -6.93 4.80
N HIS A 26 2.85 -7.66 5.52
CA HIS A 26 2.38 -8.98 5.08
C HIS A 26 1.58 -8.88 3.77
N GLU A 27 0.68 -7.91 3.66
CA GLU A 27 -0.09 -7.63 2.44
C GLU A 27 0.81 -7.27 1.26
N ARG A 28 1.85 -6.44 1.49
CA ARG A 28 2.85 -6.12 0.45
C ARG A 28 3.66 -7.34 0.03
N ALA A 29 4.09 -8.17 0.97
CA ALA A 29 4.80 -9.41 0.67
C ALA A 29 3.92 -10.38 -0.14
N ALA A 30 2.63 -10.49 0.20
CA ALA A 30 1.68 -11.31 -0.54
C ALA A 30 1.51 -10.85 -2.01
N LEU A 31 1.50 -9.54 -2.25
CA LEU A 31 1.48 -8.98 -3.61
C LEU A 31 2.76 -9.28 -4.40
N LEU A 32 3.93 -9.10 -3.78
CA LEU A 32 5.21 -9.42 -4.43
C LEU A 32 5.31 -10.91 -4.81
N ALA A 33 4.74 -11.80 -4.00
CA ALA A 33 4.67 -13.22 -4.28
C ALA A 33 3.69 -13.57 -5.41
N ARG A 34 2.81 -12.63 -5.81
CA ARG A 34 1.69 -12.87 -6.73
C ARG A 34 1.58 -11.74 -7.77
N PRO A 35 2.60 -11.58 -8.63
CA PRO A 35 2.66 -10.46 -9.58
C PRO A 35 1.49 -10.39 -10.55
N TRP A 36 0.81 -11.51 -10.83
CA TRP A 36 -0.39 -11.54 -11.67
C TRP A 36 -1.61 -10.84 -11.03
N GLU A 37 -1.59 -10.53 -9.74
CA GLU A 37 -2.68 -9.78 -9.12
C GLU A 37 -2.79 -8.34 -9.62
N GLU A 38 -1.72 -7.78 -10.18
CA GLU A 38 -1.78 -6.49 -10.87
C GLU A 38 -2.73 -6.50 -12.07
N GLU A 39 -3.01 -7.67 -12.65
CA GLU A 39 -3.95 -7.78 -13.75
C GLU A 39 -5.41 -7.63 -13.30
N LEU A 40 -5.70 -7.80 -12.01
CA LEU A 40 -7.06 -7.73 -11.48
C LEU A 40 -7.47 -6.29 -11.20
N LEU A 41 -8.72 -5.95 -11.51
CA LEU A 41 -9.30 -4.63 -11.30
C LEU A 41 -9.39 -4.35 -9.79
N HIS A 42 -8.63 -3.36 -9.32
CA HIS A 42 -8.60 -2.94 -7.93
C HIS A 42 -8.37 -1.43 -7.81
N TRP A 43 -8.84 -0.84 -6.72
CA TRP A 43 -8.60 0.56 -6.41
C TRP A 43 -7.23 0.75 -5.79
N ALA A 44 -6.57 1.83 -6.20
CA ALA A 44 -5.38 2.37 -5.56
C ALA A 44 -5.67 2.78 -4.11
N GLY A 45 -4.61 3.03 -3.35
CA GLY A 45 -4.72 3.23 -1.91
C GLY A 45 -5.37 4.53 -1.48
N ASP A 46 -5.44 5.49 -2.39
CA ASP A 46 -6.22 6.71 -2.23
C ASP A 46 -7.69 6.54 -2.62
N GLY A 47 -8.07 5.38 -3.18
CA GLY A 47 -9.41 5.09 -3.69
C GLY A 47 -9.80 5.90 -4.93
N ARG A 48 -8.85 6.59 -5.58
CA ARG A 48 -9.15 7.53 -6.69
C ARG A 48 -8.85 6.93 -8.06
N GLU A 49 -7.89 6.03 -8.13
CA GLU A 49 -7.49 5.40 -9.38
C GLU A 49 -7.86 3.91 -9.41
N LEU A 50 -8.43 3.47 -10.53
CA LEU A 50 -8.71 2.07 -10.81
C LEU A 50 -7.55 1.48 -11.63
N HIS A 51 -6.94 0.41 -11.11
CA HIS A 51 -5.80 -0.28 -11.71
C HIS A 51 -6.19 -1.69 -12.14
N GLY A 52 -5.41 -2.29 -13.04
CA GLY A 52 -5.67 -3.63 -13.59
C GLY A 52 -6.57 -3.64 -14.82
N ARG A 53 -6.86 -4.84 -15.36
CA ARG A 53 -7.64 -5.02 -16.60
C ARG A 53 -8.66 -6.16 -16.58
N LEU A 54 -8.58 -7.06 -15.60
CA LEU A 54 -9.43 -8.24 -15.45
C LEU A 54 -10.31 -8.10 -14.21
N VAL A 55 -11.59 -8.41 -14.29
CA VAL A 55 -12.44 -8.44 -13.09
C VAL A 55 -12.01 -9.62 -12.21
N PRO A 56 -11.79 -9.44 -10.89
CA PRO A 56 -11.46 -10.54 -10.00
C PRO A 56 -12.59 -11.58 -9.96
N PRO A 57 -12.28 -12.88 -9.80
CA PRO A 57 -13.29 -13.93 -9.74
C PRO A 57 -14.26 -13.72 -8.55
N PRO A 58 -15.53 -14.20 -8.65
CA PRO A 58 -16.52 -14.03 -7.60
C PRO A 58 -16.03 -14.59 -6.26
N GLY A 59 -16.35 -13.88 -5.17
CA GLY A 59 -15.80 -14.14 -3.83
C GLY A 59 -14.52 -13.37 -3.51
N ARG A 60 -13.95 -12.67 -4.50
CA ARG A 60 -12.70 -11.91 -4.38
C ARG A 60 -12.97 -10.42 -4.56
N GLY A 61 -13.73 -9.84 -3.64
CA GLY A 61 -14.27 -8.48 -3.73
C GLY A 61 -13.43 -7.37 -3.07
N ARG A 62 -12.14 -7.57 -2.82
CA ARG A 62 -11.28 -6.59 -2.13
C ARG A 62 -9.93 -6.47 -2.82
N SER A 63 -9.35 -5.27 -2.77
CA SER A 63 -7.95 -5.05 -3.10
C SER A 63 -7.05 -5.98 -2.29
N THR A 64 -5.92 -6.44 -2.86
CA THR A 64 -5.02 -7.37 -2.16
C THR A 64 -4.50 -6.77 -0.85
N THR A 65 -4.33 -5.45 -0.80
CA THR A 65 -4.02 -4.75 0.45
C THR A 65 -5.26 -4.05 0.98
N SER A 66 -5.39 -4.02 2.29
CA SER A 66 -6.49 -3.32 2.98
C SER A 66 -6.48 -1.81 2.70
N SER A 67 -5.31 -1.26 2.37
CA SER A 67 -5.08 0.14 2.05
C SER A 67 -4.90 0.42 0.56
N GLY A 68 -5.24 -0.50 -0.34
CA GLY A 68 -5.28 -0.29 -1.81
C GLY A 68 -3.93 -0.11 -2.53
N TRP A 69 -2.81 -0.47 -1.93
CA TRP A 69 -1.48 -0.43 -2.56
C TRP A 69 -1.34 -1.35 -3.80
N CYS A 70 -0.72 -0.81 -4.86
CA CYS A 70 -0.36 -1.48 -6.12
C CYS A 70 1.14 -1.25 -6.43
N PRO A 71 1.96 -2.28 -6.71
CA PRO A 71 3.38 -2.09 -7.00
C PRO A 71 3.63 -1.25 -8.27
N GLY A 72 2.80 -1.43 -9.31
CA GLY A 72 2.89 -0.68 -10.57
C GLY A 72 2.80 0.85 -10.42
N MET A 73 2.06 1.35 -9.43
CA MET A 73 1.94 2.79 -9.14
C MET A 73 3.26 3.42 -8.68
N VAL A 74 4.12 2.69 -7.97
CA VAL A 74 5.41 3.23 -7.50
C VAL A 74 6.31 3.58 -8.69
N ARG A 75 6.15 2.90 -9.83
CA ARG A 75 6.95 3.15 -11.05
C ARG A 75 6.72 4.55 -11.63
N THR A 76 5.57 5.19 -11.41
CA THR A 76 5.29 6.54 -11.92
C THR A 76 5.71 7.66 -10.96
N ARG A 77 5.82 7.40 -9.65
CA ARG A 77 6.21 8.43 -8.65
C ARG A 77 7.73 8.67 -8.54
N GLY A 78 8.55 7.91 -9.28
CA GLY A 78 10.02 7.99 -9.25
C GLY A 78 10.70 8.59 -10.48
N ALA A 79 9.97 8.97 -11.53
CA ALA A 79 10.55 9.59 -12.72
C ALA A 79 10.17 11.08 -12.79
N SER A 80 10.80 11.91 -11.95
CA SER A 80 10.95 13.32 -12.29
C SER A 80 11.88 13.39 -13.50
N PRO A 81 11.45 13.96 -14.66
CA PRO A 81 12.39 14.31 -15.70
C PRO A 81 13.22 15.46 -15.16
N GLY A 82 14.46 15.18 -14.75
CA GLY A 82 15.45 16.20 -14.53
C GLY A 82 15.72 16.90 -15.86
N THR A 83 14.98 17.97 -16.12
CA THR A 83 15.25 18.89 -17.22
C THR A 83 16.58 19.60 -16.95
N GLY A 84 17.54 19.37 -17.83
CA GLY A 84 18.76 20.15 -18.02
C GLY A 84 19.39 19.67 -19.33
N ALA A 85 18.93 20.11 -20.49
CA ALA A 85 19.29 21.39 -21.11
C ALA A 85 20.80 21.69 -21.04
N GLY A 86 21.52 21.39 -22.14
CA GLY A 86 22.88 21.90 -22.39
C GLY A 86 23.77 21.04 -23.30
N SER A 87 23.52 21.04 -24.63
CA SER A 87 24.63 21.03 -25.63
C SER A 87 25.24 22.44 -25.70
N PRO A 88 26.42 22.75 -26.31
CA PRO A 88 27.28 22.00 -27.27
C PRO A 88 28.75 21.92 -26.77
N ALA A 89 29.77 21.35 -27.44
CA ALA A 89 30.22 21.39 -28.83
C ALA A 89 31.11 20.19 -29.17
#